data_AF-A0A0F9FIW5-F1
#
_entry.id   AF-A0A0F9FIW5-F1
#
_cell.length_a   1.000
_cell.length_b   1.000
_cell.length_c   1.000
_cell.angle_alpha   90.00
_cell.angle_beta   90.00
_cell.angle_gamma   90.00
#
_symmetry.space_group_name_H-M   'P 1'
#
loop_
_entity.id
_entity.type
_entity.pdbx_description
1 polymer ?
#
loop_
_entity_poly.entity_id
_entity_poly.type
_entity_poly.pdbx_seq_one_letter_code
_entity_poly.pdbx_strand_id
1 'polypeptide(L)'
;MSNAPDVLFGLVPLVRAVVRSGSTTTATTVTADDSGTMFVNLGTSGTHTYTLPTLALSKGKHWIFFNGQTTNSLAITGGTTDKIIGVDDLNGDTITSDAKAGSAAFIFCDGTWFYAITTSGAVTTAGVWTVSS
;
A
#
# COMPACT_ATOMS: atom_id res chain seq x y z
N MET A 1 -5.44 7.59 -31.47
CA MET A 1 -5.76 7.73 -30.04
C MET A 1 -4.75 8.68 -29.43
N SER A 2 -5.20 9.70 -28.69
CA SER A 2 -4.31 10.67 -28.06
C SER A 2 -3.71 10.05 -26.80
N ASN A 3 -2.40 10.20 -26.59
CA ASN A 3 -1.70 9.75 -25.36
C ASN A 3 -1.84 10.78 -24.22
N ALA A 4 -2.81 11.69 -24.29
CA ALA A 4 -3.04 12.64 -23.21
C ALA A 4 -3.46 11.89 -21.94
N PRO A 5 -2.86 12.19 -20.78
CA PRO A 5 -3.18 11.53 -19.52
C PRO A 5 -4.62 11.88 -19.08
N ASP A 6 -5.41 10.86 -18.72
CA ASP A 6 -6.77 11.04 -18.17
C ASP A 6 -6.75 11.50 -16.69
N VAL A 7 -5.63 11.28 -16.00
CA VAL A 7 -5.43 11.65 -14.60
C VAL A 7 -4.03 12.23 -14.40
N LEU A 8 -3.94 13.39 -13.76
CA LEU A 8 -2.68 14.05 -13.41
C LEU A 8 -2.37 13.86 -11.91
N PHE A 9 -1.40 13.00 -11.59
CA PHE A 9 -0.98 12.75 -10.21
C PHE A 9 -0.06 13.83 -9.61
N GLY A 10 0.43 14.78 -10.42
CA GLY A 10 1.45 15.78 -10.01
C GLY A 10 1.00 16.86 -9.02
N LEU A 11 -0.30 16.93 -8.68
CA LEU A 11 -0.84 17.93 -7.74
C LEU A 11 -1.09 17.37 -6.33
N VAL A 12 -0.87 16.07 -6.10
CA VAL A 12 -1.11 15.44 -4.80
C VAL A 12 0.23 15.21 -4.09
N PRO A 13 0.46 15.74 -2.87
CA PRO A 13 1.68 15.46 -2.12
C PRO A 13 1.83 13.95 -1.91
N LEU A 14 3.05 13.43 -2.10
CA LEU A 14 3.34 11.98 -2.01
C LEU A 14 2.88 11.39 -0.67
N VAL A 15 3.14 12.12 0.43
CA VAL A 15 2.63 11.82 1.76
C VAL A 15 2.05 13.09 2.38
N ARG A 16 0.75 13.10 2.65
CA ARG A 16 0.06 14.18 3.39
C ARG A 16 -0.14 13.86 4.87
N ALA A 17 -0.15 12.58 5.24
CA ALA A 17 -0.45 12.12 6.59
C ALA A 17 0.18 10.76 6.88
N VAL A 18 0.37 10.45 8.16
CA VAL A 18 0.83 9.13 8.64
C VAL A 18 -0.16 8.61 9.68
N VAL A 19 -0.66 7.40 9.47
CA VAL A 19 -1.55 6.69 10.39
C VAL A 19 -0.87 5.41 10.84
N ARG A 20 -0.87 5.14 12.15
CA ARG A 20 -0.28 3.92 12.73
C ARG A 20 -1.40 3.02 13.21
N SER A 21 -1.34 1.73 12.90
CA SER A 21 -2.32 0.79 13.45
C SER A 21 -2.12 0.59 14.96
N GLY A 22 -3.20 0.26 15.67
CA GLY A 22 -3.10 -0.23 17.04
C GLY A 22 -2.52 -1.64 17.06
N SER A 23 -1.87 -2.02 18.17
CA SER A 23 -1.21 -3.33 18.29
C SER A 23 -2.18 -4.53 18.20
N THR A 24 -3.44 -4.31 18.55
CA THR A 24 -4.53 -5.33 18.52
C THR A 24 -5.47 -5.18 17.33
N THR A 25 -5.31 -4.13 16.52
CA THR A 25 -6.11 -3.95 15.31
C THR A 25 -5.64 -4.95 14.27
N THR A 26 -6.57 -5.68 13.65
CA THR A 26 -6.27 -6.69 12.61
C THR A 26 -6.77 -6.29 11.23
N ALA A 27 -7.57 -5.22 11.14
CA ALA A 27 -8.09 -4.74 9.87
C ALA A 27 -8.33 -3.23 9.87
N THR A 28 -8.27 -2.61 8.70
CA THR A 28 -8.58 -1.19 8.48
C THR A 28 -9.21 -1.01 7.12
N THR A 29 -10.42 -0.44 7.08
CA THR A 29 -11.04 -0.01 5.83
C THR A 29 -10.49 1.37 5.46
N VAL A 30 -9.87 1.48 4.29
CA VAL A 30 -9.32 2.72 3.75
C VAL A 30 -10.38 3.44 2.94
N THR A 31 -10.45 4.76 3.08
CA THR A 31 -11.38 5.61 2.35
C THR A 31 -10.68 6.35 1.22
N ALA A 32 -11.44 6.83 0.23
CA ALA A 32 -10.88 7.65 -0.85
C ALA A 32 -10.29 8.96 -0.33
N ASP A 33 -10.88 9.48 0.75
CA ASP A 33 -10.39 10.65 1.44
C ASP A 33 -9.07 10.38 2.14
N ASP A 34 -8.59 9.14 2.29
CA ASP A 34 -7.28 8.79 2.83
C ASP A 34 -6.12 8.96 1.83
N SER A 35 -6.37 9.37 0.59
CA SER A 35 -5.36 9.46 -0.47
C SER A 35 -4.11 10.30 -0.12
N GLY A 36 -2.94 9.72 -0.28
CA GLY A 36 -1.66 10.28 0.13
C GLY A 36 -1.33 10.04 1.60
N THR A 37 -2.07 9.16 2.29
CA THR A 37 -1.71 8.71 3.63
C THR A 37 -0.75 7.53 3.57
N MET A 38 0.23 7.54 4.45
CA MET A 38 1.07 6.38 4.75
C MET A 38 0.50 5.64 5.97
N PHE A 39 0.05 4.42 5.77
CA PHE A 39 -0.40 3.52 6.84
C PHE A 39 0.75 2.66 7.31
N VAL A 40 1.04 2.69 8.61
CA VAL A 40 2.11 1.93 9.25
C VAL A 40 1.49 0.82 10.08
N ASN A 41 1.71 -0.44 9.68
CA ASN A 41 1.33 -1.59 10.47
C ASN A 41 2.25 -1.75 11.69
N LEU A 42 1.68 -1.64 12.88
CA LEU A 42 2.31 -1.97 14.17
C LEU A 42 1.60 -3.13 14.88
N GLY A 43 0.72 -3.86 14.20
CA GLY A 43 0.01 -5.02 14.75
C GLY A 43 0.98 -6.10 15.22
N THR A 44 0.79 -6.61 16.43
CA THR A 44 1.69 -7.59 17.05
C THR A 44 1.23 -9.03 16.87
N SER A 45 0.07 -9.26 16.26
CA SER A 45 -0.45 -10.61 15.99
C SER A 45 -1.15 -10.72 14.65
N GLY A 46 -0.78 -11.73 13.86
CA GLY A 46 -1.44 -12.07 12.61
C GLY A 46 -1.22 -11.02 11.52
N THR A 47 -1.89 -11.22 10.38
CA THR A 47 -1.83 -10.28 9.25
C THR A 47 -2.79 -9.12 9.49
N HIS A 48 -2.31 -7.87 9.38
CA HIS A 48 -3.20 -6.70 9.38
C HIS A 48 -3.70 -6.42 7.97
N THR A 49 -5.01 -6.50 7.74
CA THR A 49 -5.60 -6.30 6.41
C THR A 49 -6.10 -4.87 6.21
N TYR A 50 -5.60 -4.20 5.18
CA TYR A 50 -6.11 -2.94 4.69
C TYR A 50 -7.03 -3.20 3.50
N THR A 51 -8.29 -2.75 3.56
CA THR A 51 -9.24 -2.87 2.45
C THR A 51 -9.34 -1.54 1.72
N LEU A 52 -8.98 -1.53 0.44
CA LEU A 52 -9.04 -0.34 -0.41
C LEU A 52 -10.51 0.03 -0.73
N PRO A 53 -10.80 1.31 -1.03
CA PRO A 53 -12.11 1.71 -1.53
C PRO A 53 -12.38 1.10 -2.91
N THR A 54 -13.60 1.25 -3.41
CA THR A 54 -13.94 0.83 -4.78
C THR A 54 -13.16 1.66 -5.81
N LEU A 55 -12.96 1.10 -7.01
CA LEU A 55 -12.23 1.76 -8.09
C LEU A 55 -12.79 3.14 -8.45
N ALA A 56 -14.12 3.27 -8.49
CA ALA A 56 -14.79 4.53 -8.84
C ALA A 56 -14.44 5.68 -7.87
N LEU A 57 -14.31 5.38 -6.57
CA LEU A 57 -13.93 6.36 -5.55
C LEU A 57 -12.41 6.59 -5.52
N SER A 58 -11.64 5.66 -6.07
CA SER A 58 -10.17 5.64 -6.02
C SER A 58 -9.51 6.34 -7.21
N LYS A 59 -10.26 6.82 -8.21
CA LYS A 59 -9.70 7.47 -9.39
C LYS A 59 -8.78 8.64 -9.02
N GLY A 60 -7.52 8.54 -9.43
CA GLY A 60 -6.49 9.53 -9.16
C GLY A 60 -6.02 9.59 -7.71
N LYS A 61 -6.24 8.52 -6.95
CA LYS A 61 -5.82 8.40 -5.56
C LYS A 61 -4.60 7.47 -5.43
N HIS A 62 -3.88 7.65 -4.34
CA HIS A 62 -2.74 6.80 -4.00
C HIS A 62 -2.60 6.59 -2.50
N TRP A 63 -1.96 5.51 -2.08
CA TRP A 63 -1.69 5.20 -0.67
C TRP A 63 -0.34 4.50 -0.53
N ILE A 64 0.24 4.60 0.66
CA ILE A 64 1.46 3.88 1.01
C ILE A 64 1.14 3.00 2.21
N PHE A 65 1.48 1.72 2.13
CA PHE A 65 1.35 0.78 3.23
C PHE A 65 2.75 0.34 3.62
N PHE A 66 3.11 0.52 4.89
CA PHE A 66 4.43 0.23 5.42
C PHE A 66 4.31 -0.76 6.56
N ASN A 67 5.07 -1.84 6.50
CA ASN A 67 5.13 -2.81 7.57
C ASN A 67 6.20 -2.41 8.58
N GLY A 68 5.77 -2.01 9.78
CA GLY A 68 6.66 -1.67 10.89
C GLY A 68 7.05 -2.87 11.76
N GLN A 69 6.68 -4.08 11.37
CA GLN A 69 6.79 -5.28 12.20
C GLN A 69 7.65 -6.37 11.55
N THR A 70 8.39 -7.10 12.38
CA THR A 70 9.34 -8.14 11.92
C THR A 70 8.79 -9.56 11.99
N THR A 71 7.60 -9.75 12.58
CA THR A 71 6.98 -11.08 12.75
C THR A 71 5.58 -11.16 12.15
N ASN A 72 5.03 -10.03 11.72
CA ASN A 72 3.68 -9.93 11.16
C ASN A 72 3.75 -9.27 9.79
N SER A 73 2.86 -9.71 8.90
CA SER A 73 2.66 -9.11 7.59
C SER A 73 1.50 -8.12 7.61
N LEU A 74 1.42 -7.32 6.55
CA LEU A 74 0.19 -6.63 6.17
C LEU A 74 -0.37 -7.28 4.91
N ALA A 75 -1.69 -7.20 4.75
CA ALA A 75 -2.38 -7.53 3.51
C ALA A 75 -3.10 -6.28 3.01
N ILE A 76 -3.16 -6.11 1.70
CA ILE A 76 -3.88 -5.02 1.03
C ILE A 76 -4.82 -5.67 0.04
N THR A 77 -6.12 -5.61 0.33
CA THR A 77 -7.15 -6.22 -0.50
C THR A 77 -7.86 -5.14 -1.30
N GLY A 78 -8.05 -5.39 -2.60
CA GLY A 78 -8.82 -4.51 -3.46
C GLY A 78 -10.27 -4.46 -2.98
N GLY A 79 -10.90 -3.27 -3.04
CA GLY A 79 -12.35 -3.15 -2.83
C GLY A 79 -13.18 -3.78 -3.97
N THR A 80 -12.54 -4.39 -4.96
CA THR A 80 -13.13 -5.02 -6.13
C THR A 80 -12.22 -6.18 -6.58
N THR A 81 -12.81 -7.33 -6.90
CA THR A 81 -12.12 -8.58 -7.29
C THR A 81 -11.39 -8.43 -8.62
N ASP A 82 -10.20 -9.02 -8.73
CA ASP A 82 -9.34 -9.12 -9.91
C ASP A 82 -8.90 -7.78 -10.51
N LYS A 83 -8.61 -6.78 -9.65
CA LYS A 83 -8.33 -5.38 -10.06
C LYS A 83 -6.99 -4.82 -9.61
N ILE A 84 -6.10 -5.66 -9.09
CA ILE A 84 -4.74 -5.25 -8.74
C ILE A 84 -3.75 -5.76 -9.79
N ILE A 85 -2.94 -4.84 -10.33
CA ILE A 85 -1.81 -5.14 -11.20
C ILE A 85 -0.53 -4.91 -10.41
N GLY A 86 0.33 -5.91 -10.34
CA GLY A 86 1.63 -5.86 -9.68
C GLY A 86 2.03 -7.22 -9.10
N VAL A 87 3.29 -7.35 -8.69
CA VAL A 87 3.82 -8.59 -8.08
C VAL A 87 3.61 -9.82 -8.98
N ASP A 88 3.91 -9.66 -10.27
CA ASP A 88 3.77 -10.67 -11.33
C ASP A 88 2.33 -11.16 -11.60
N ASP A 89 1.32 -10.40 -11.16
CA ASP A 89 -0.10 -10.66 -11.44
C ASP A 89 -0.78 -9.46 -12.13
N LEU A 90 -1.69 -9.76 -13.06
CA LEU A 90 -2.52 -8.80 -13.79
C LEU A 90 -3.96 -8.73 -13.23
N ASN A 91 -4.35 -9.68 -12.39
CA ASN A 91 -5.69 -9.86 -11.85
C ASN A 91 -5.66 -10.21 -10.37
N GLY A 92 -4.75 -9.58 -9.61
CA GLY A 92 -4.64 -9.82 -8.18
C GLY A 92 -5.84 -9.29 -7.38
N ASP A 93 -6.16 -9.98 -6.30
CA ASP A 93 -7.14 -9.58 -5.29
C ASP A 93 -6.51 -8.95 -4.05
N THR A 94 -5.37 -9.48 -3.64
CA THR A 94 -4.69 -9.12 -2.39
C THR A 94 -3.19 -9.15 -2.56
N ILE A 95 -2.52 -8.10 -2.10
CA ILE A 95 -1.06 -8.06 -1.92
C ILE A 95 -0.78 -8.40 -0.47
N THR A 96 0.09 -9.37 -0.22
CA THR A 96 0.56 -9.66 1.15
C THR A 96 2.04 -9.31 1.24
N SER A 97 2.43 -8.54 2.25
CA SER A 97 3.84 -8.25 2.51
C SER A 97 4.54 -9.45 3.14
N ASP A 98 5.87 -9.51 2.98
CA ASP A 98 6.69 -10.29 3.90
C ASP A 98 6.48 -9.82 5.35
N ALA A 99 6.65 -10.72 6.31
CA ALA A 99 6.76 -10.40 7.73
C ALA A 99 8.14 -9.79 8.04
N LYS A 100 8.46 -8.66 7.41
CA LYS A 100 9.71 -7.92 7.60
C LYS A 100 9.42 -6.45 7.81
N ALA A 101 10.09 -5.86 8.80
CA ALA A 101 10.01 -4.43 9.04
C ALA A 101 10.77 -3.71 7.92
N GLY A 102 10.11 -2.75 7.26
CA GLY A 102 10.64 -2.07 6.08
C GLY A 102 10.00 -2.50 4.77
N SER A 103 9.25 -3.61 4.75
CA SER A 103 8.42 -3.96 3.59
C SER A 103 7.34 -2.92 3.37
N ALA A 104 7.11 -2.51 2.13
CA ALA A 104 6.09 -1.52 1.80
C ALA A 104 5.44 -1.80 0.45
N ALA A 105 4.25 -1.22 0.26
CA ALA A 105 3.54 -1.22 -1.01
C ALA A 105 2.98 0.17 -1.28
N PHE A 106 3.24 0.66 -2.49
CA PHE A 106 2.68 1.89 -3.03
C PHE A 106 1.54 1.50 -3.97
N ILE A 107 0.35 2.02 -3.69
CA ILE A 107 -0.85 1.72 -4.46
C ILE A 107 -1.32 3.01 -5.14
N PHE A 108 -1.54 2.94 -6.45
CA PHE A 108 -2.11 4.01 -7.25
C PHE A 108 -3.37 3.51 -7.95
N CYS A 109 -4.32 4.40 -8.24
CA CYS A 109 -5.52 4.01 -8.97
C CYS A 109 -5.89 5.03 -10.05
N ASP A 110 -6.19 4.53 -11.25
CA ASP A 110 -6.67 5.34 -12.39
C ASP A 110 -8.21 5.33 -12.53
N GLY A 111 -8.91 4.63 -11.63
CA GLY A 111 -10.36 4.42 -11.68
C GLY A 111 -10.80 3.12 -12.36
N THR A 112 -9.86 2.36 -12.95
CA THR A 112 -10.11 1.06 -13.60
C THR A 112 -9.29 -0.05 -12.97
N TRP A 113 -8.06 0.26 -12.55
CA TRP A 113 -7.11 -0.66 -11.95
C TRP A 113 -6.46 -0.02 -10.72
N PHE A 114 -6.02 -0.89 -9.81
CA PHE A 114 -4.99 -0.55 -8.83
C PHE A 114 -3.63 -1.00 -9.37
N TYR A 115 -2.64 -0.12 -9.31
CA TYR A 115 -1.26 -0.42 -9.63
C TYR A 115 -0.45 -0.50 -8.36
N ALA A 116 0.22 -1.62 -8.16
CA ALA A 116 1.00 -1.89 -6.97
C ALA A 116 2.49 -1.96 -7.27
N ILE A 117 3.26 -1.15 -6.54
CA ILE A 117 4.71 -1.22 -6.52
C ILE A 117 5.11 -1.65 -5.11
N THR A 118 5.68 -2.84 -4.99
CA THR A 118 6.12 -3.38 -3.71
C THR A 118 7.62 -3.20 -3.54
N THR A 119 8.04 -2.93 -2.31
CA THR A 119 9.44 -2.90 -1.92
C THR A 119 9.63 -3.83 -0.75
N SER A 120 10.72 -4.59 -0.76
CA SER A 120 11.17 -5.36 0.39
C SER A 120 12.51 -4.80 0.84
N GLY A 121 12.69 -4.68 2.15
CA GLY A 121 13.93 -4.19 2.73
C GLY A 121 14.00 -4.62 4.18
N ALA A 122 15.15 -5.15 4.58
CA ALA A 122 15.45 -5.44 5.98
C ALA A 122 16.62 -4.57 6.40
N VAL A 123 16.47 -3.86 7.51
CA VAL A 123 17.61 -3.19 8.14
C VAL A 123 18.48 -4.29 8.77
N THR A 124 19.62 -4.60 8.14
CA THR A 124 20.51 -5.70 8.53
C THR A 124 21.24 -5.46 9.85
N THR A 125 21.24 -4.22 10.36
CA THR A 125 21.75 -3.88 11.69
C THR A 125 21.04 -2.63 12.18
N ALA A 126 20.42 -2.67 13.36
CA ALA A 126 19.81 -1.49 13.95
C ALA A 126 20.83 -0.33 13.97
N GLY A 127 20.53 0.77 13.27
CA GLY A 127 21.32 2.01 13.34
C GLY A 127 22.30 2.31 12.19
N VAL A 128 22.44 1.50 11.14
CA VAL A 128 23.25 1.89 9.96
C VAL A 128 22.53 1.50 8.66
N TRP A 129 22.24 2.50 7.82
CA TRP A 129 21.65 2.33 6.49
C TRP A 129 22.77 2.07 5.48
N THR A 130 22.89 0.84 4.99
CA THR A 130 23.79 0.51 3.88
C THR A 130 22.94 0.25 2.64
N VAL A 131 22.98 1.15 1.66
CA VAL A 131 22.42 0.89 0.33
C VAL A 131 23.50 0.27 -0.52
N SER A 132 23.29 -0.96 -0.98
CA SER A 132 24.05 -1.50 -2.11
C SER A 132 23.38 -1.07 -3.41
N SER A 133 24.16 -0.43 -4.28
CA SER A 133 23.83 -0.09 -5.66
C SER A 133 23.57 -1.31 -6.53
#